data_AF-F4PF27-F1
#
_entry.id   AF-F4PF27-F1
#
_cell.length_a   1.000
_cell.length_b   1.000
_cell.length_c   1.000
_cell.angle_alpha   90.00
_cell.angle_beta   90.00
_cell.angle_gamma   90.00
#
_symmetry.space_group_name_H-M   'P 1'
#
loop_
_entity.id
_entity.type
_entity.pdbx_description
1 polymer ?
#
loop_
_entity_poly.entity_id
_entity_poly.type
_entity_poly.pdbx_seq_one_letter_code
_entity_poly.pdbx_strand_id
1 'polypeptide(L)'
;MSQEESKEAPLTTQQVAEFGMELQQLRSIKGHWDGGEYNQDIDGFQGRKHVLLTILGKELGKPGTPAVKIFELLGQPDKSEALDSMVTFMPGPKVPKGTTTASQASTNTLVLVYNWRSNHDFLWFKIDTVTETVLESGWWMAME
;
A
#
# COMPACT_ATOMS: atom_id res chain seq x y z
N MET A 1 -0.42 -34.98 20.41
CA MET A 1 0.64 -34.45 19.53
C MET A 1 0.31 -33.00 19.28
N SER A 2 1.04 -32.11 19.94
CA SER A 2 0.88 -30.67 19.89
C SER A 2 1.22 -30.18 18.48
N GLN A 3 0.25 -29.61 17.77
CA GLN A 3 0.57 -28.77 16.62
C GLN A 3 1.00 -27.43 17.19
N GLU A 4 2.29 -27.20 17.15
CA GLU A 4 2.94 -25.95 17.49
C GLU A 4 2.44 -24.91 16.49
N GLU A 5 1.59 -24.02 16.98
CA GLU A 5 1.14 -22.81 16.32
C GLU A 5 2.40 -22.02 15.92
N SER A 6 2.80 -22.12 14.65
CA SER A 6 3.85 -21.28 14.06
C SER A 6 3.37 -19.83 14.08
N LYS A 7 3.43 -19.19 15.25
CA LYS A 7 3.33 -17.75 15.39
C LYS A 7 4.49 -17.18 14.58
N GLU A 8 4.20 -16.65 13.39
CA GLU A 8 5.13 -15.77 12.69
C GLU A 8 5.64 -14.77 13.72
N ALA A 9 6.92 -14.86 14.06
CA ALA A 9 7.53 -13.94 15.00
C ALA A 9 7.31 -12.51 14.45
N PRO A 10 6.95 -11.54 15.30
CA PRO A 10 6.80 -10.16 14.84
C PRO A 10 8.09 -9.72 14.17
N LEU A 11 7.97 -9.14 12.97
CA LEU A 11 9.13 -8.63 12.23
C LEU A 11 9.89 -7.64 13.12
N THR A 12 11.18 -7.86 13.25
CA THR A 12 12.03 -6.94 14.00
C THR A 12 12.16 -5.61 13.25
N THR A 13 12.42 -4.53 13.97
CA THR A 13 12.64 -3.20 13.35
C THR A 13 13.76 -3.23 12.32
N GLN A 14 14.81 -4.03 12.55
CA GLN A 14 15.90 -4.21 11.59
C GLN A 14 15.42 -4.89 10.31
N GLN A 15 14.65 -5.98 10.41
CA GLN A 15 14.09 -6.67 9.24
C GLN A 15 13.16 -5.76 8.43
N VAL A 16 12.33 -4.96 9.10
CA VAL A 16 11.45 -3.99 8.43
C VAL A 16 12.27 -2.97 7.63
N ALA A 17 13.37 -2.46 8.21
CA ALA A 17 14.26 -1.53 7.52
C ALA A 17 14.96 -2.18 6.32
N GLU A 18 15.45 -3.42 6.46
CA GLU A 18 16.08 -4.18 5.37
C GLU A 18 15.09 -4.42 4.22
N PHE A 19 13.86 -4.81 4.52
CA PHE A 19 12.80 -4.98 3.54
C PHE A 19 12.44 -3.68 2.84
N GLY A 20 12.44 -2.55 3.55
CA GLY A 20 12.22 -1.23 2.96
C GLY A 20 13.30 -0.87 1.95
N MET A 21 14.58 -1.04 2.31
CA MET A 21 15.70 -0.79 1.40
C MET A 21 15.63 -1.67 0.14
N GLU A 22 15.37 -2.96 0.33
CA GLU A 22 15.25 -3.90 -0.79
C GLU A 22 14.07 -3.56 -1.70
N LEU A 23 12.92 -3.20 -1.13
CA LEU A 23 11.76 -2.80 -1.92
C LEU A 23 12.05 -1.53 -2.74
N GLN A 24 12.72 -0.54 -2.15
CA GLN A 24 13.10 0.68 -2.88
C GLN A 24 14.03 0.37 -4.06
N GLN A 25 14.98 -0.58 -3.89
CA GLN A 25 15.82 -1.05 -4.98
C GLN A 25 14.97 -1.72 -6.07
N LEU A 26 14.05 -2.60 -5.72
CA LEU A 26 13.16 -3.26 -6.69
C LEU A 26 12.25 -2.28 -7.42
N ARG A 27 11.78 -1.22 -6.75
CA ARG A 27 10.99 -0.14 -7.36
C ARG A 27 11.80 0.70 -8.36
N SER A 28 13.13 0.71 -8.27
CA SER A 28 13.99 1.42 -9.22
C SER A 28 14.21 0.66 -10.55
N ILE A 29 13.89 -0.63 -10.58
CA ILE A 29 14.04 -1.47 -11.76
C ILE A 29 12.73 -1.43 -12.56
N LYS A 30 12.83 -1.16 -13.88
CA LYS A 30 11.67 -1.17 -14.78
C LYS A 30 11.24 -2.60 -15.09
N GLY A 31 10.01 -2.95 -14.72
CA GLY A 31 9.37 -4.20 -15.11
C GLY A 31 8.65 -4.09 -16.46
N HIS A 32 8.03 -5.18 -16.89
CA HIS A 32 7.27 -5.27 -18.14
C HIS A 32 6.22 -4.15 -18.28
N TRP A 33 5.51 -3.87 -17.18
CA TRP A 33 4.42 -2.89 -17.15
C TRP A 33 4.88 -1.43 -17.20
N ASP A 34 6.19 -1.19 -17.02
CA ASP A 34 6.83 0.13 -17.10
C ASP A 34 7.73 0.24 -18.36
N GLY A 35 7.51 -0.63 -19.34
CA GLY A 35 8.24 -0.66 -20.62
C GLY A 35 9.61 -1.34 -20.57
N GLY A 36 9.89 -2.10 -19.51
CA GLY A 36 11.08 -2.96 -19.39
C GLY A 36 10.85 -4.39 -19.89
N GLU A 37 11.85 -5.25 -19.73
CA GLU A 37 11.67 -6.70 -19.88
C GLU A 37 10.92 -7.27 -18.68
N TYR A 38 10.21 -8.38 -18.91
CA TYR A 38 9.54 -9.07 -17.82
C TYR A 38 10.54 -9.59 -16.80
N ASN A 39 10.32 -9.21 -15.54
CA ASN A 39 11.10 -9.68 -14.41
C ASN A 39 10.17 -10.33 -13.40
N GLN A 40 10.37 -11.62 -13.14
CA GLN A 40 9.53 -12.39 -12.21
C GLN A 40 9.50 -11.79 -10.80
N ASP A 41 10.58 -11.18 -10.33
CA ASP A 41 10.64 -10.58 -8.99
C ASP A 41 9.88 -9.25 -8.90
N ILE A 42 9.64 -8.59 -10.03
CA ILE A 42 8.98 -7.27 -10.11
C ILE A 42 7.53 -7.42 -10.56
N ASP A 43 7.31 -8.18 -11.63
CA ASP A 43 6.05 -8.33 -12.34
C ASP A 43 5.30 -9.63 -11.97
N GLY A 44 5.97 -10.60 -11.35
CA GLY A 44 5.40 -11.90 -11.01
C GLY A 44 4.55 -11.85 -9.74
N PHE A 45 3.38 -12.49 -9.75
CA PHE A 45 2.59 -12.68 -8.53
C PHE A 45 3.40 -13.50 -7.52
N GLN A 46 3.41 -13.05 -6.26
CA GLN A 46 4.35 -13.54 -5.22
C GLN A 46 5.85 -13.36 -5.57
N GLY A 47 6.17 -12.57 -6.59
CA GLY A 47 7.51 -12.05 -6.81
C GLY A 47 7.98 -11.18 -5.65
N ARG A 48 9.29 -10.96 -5.55
CA ARG A 48 9.90 -10.29 -4.40
C ARG A 48 9.27 -8.93 -4.10
N LYS A 49 9.03 -8.09 -5.12
CA LYS A 49 8.40 -6.77 -4.97
C LYS A 49 7.00 -6.87 -4.37
N HIS A 50 6.18 -7.80 -4.87
CA HIS A 50 4.82 -8.05 -4.36
C HIS A 50 4.83 -8.50 -2.91
N VAL A 51 5.71 -9.45 -2.57
CA VAL A 51 5.83 -9.98 -1.21
C VAL A 51 6.26 -8.88 -0.24
N LEU A 52 7.28 -8.09 -0.58
CA LEU A 52 7.75 -7.00 0.27
C LEU A 52 6.69 -5.90 0.44
N LEU A 53 6.01 -5.50 -0.64
CA LEU A 53 4.88 -4.56 -0.54
C LEU A 53 3.77 -5.10 0.37
N THR A 54 3.46 -6.39 0.28
CA THR A 54 2.41 -7.00 1.10
C THR A 54 2.79 -7.02 2.57
N ILE A 55 4.03 -7.40 2.88
CA ILE A 55 4.56 -7.46 4.24
C ILE A 55 4.63 -6.06 4.85
N LEU A 56 5.29 -5.13 4.17
CA LEU A 56 5.43 -3.75 4.64
C LEU A 56 4.08 -3.03 4.69
N GLY A 57 3.19 -3.31 3.74
CA GLY A 57 1.83 -2.79 3.74
C GLY A 57 1.01 -3.22 4.95
N LYS A 58 1.09 -4.49 5.35
CA LYS A 58 0.43 -4.98 6.57
C LYS A 58 1.01 -4.35 7.84
N GLU A 59 2.32 -4.17 7.90
CA GLU A 59 2.98 -3.58 9.07
C GLU A 59 2.72 -2.08 9.19
N LEU A 60 2.84 -1.35 8.09
CA LEU A 60 2.70 0.11 8.06
C LEU A 60 1.24 0.55 7.94
N GLY A 61 0.37 -0.33 7.48
CA GLY A 61 -1.07 -0.11 7.31
C GLY A 61 -1.87 -0.07 8.60
N LYS A 62 -1.22 -0.32 9.75
CA LYS A 62 -1.87 -0.33 11.07
C LYS A 62 -2.32 1.09 11.43
N PRO A 63 -3.57 1.30 11.87
CA PRO A 63 -4.05 2.60 12.29
C PRO A 63 -3.15 3.24 13.36
N GLY A 64 -2.86 4.52 13.23
CA GLY A 64 -1.95 5.26 14.10
C GLY A 64 -0.47 5.17 13.72
N THR A 65 -0.10 4.41 12.68
CA THR A 65 1.28 4.40 12.19
C THR A 65 1.64 5.77 11.60
N PRO A 66 2.78 6.38 11.97
CA PRO A 66 3.20 7.65 11.38
C PRO A 66 3.45 7.53 9.87
N ALA A 67 2.91 8.46 9.08
CA ALA A 67 3.09 8.50 7.63
C ALA A 67 4.57 8.65 7.22
N VAL A 68 5.39 9.30 8.06
CA VAL A 68 6.85 9.37 7.86
C VAL A 68 7.50 8.00 7.68
N LYS A 69 7.06 6.97 8.43
CA LYS A 69 7.59 5.61 8.30
C LYS A 69 7.26 4.98 6.95
N ILE A 70 6.11 5.34 6.37
CA ILE A 70 5.74 4.89 5.02
C ILE A 70 6.75 5.47 4.03
N PHE A 71 7.00 6.78 4.07
CA PHE A 71 7.96 7.40 3.16
C PHE A 71 9.40 6.90 3.35
N GLU A 72 9.83 6.66 4.59
CA GLU A 72 11.16 6.13 4.91
C GLU A 72 11.37 4.71 4.35
N LEU A 73 10.35 3.85 4.45
CA LEU A 73 10.48 2.43 4.12
C LEU A 73 10.07 2.12 2.68
N LEU A 74 8.94 2.67 2.22
CA LEU A 74 8.43 2.43 0.88
C LEU A 74 9.01 3.40 -0.15
N GLY A 75 9.53 4.56 0.28
CA GLY A 75 9.95 5.65 -0.60
C GLY A 75 8.79 6.59 -0.98
N GLN A 76 8.97 7.41 -2.01
CA GLN A 76 7.90 8.28 -2.50
C GLN A 76 6.74 7.45 -3.08
N PRO A 77 5.48 7.86 -2.85
CA PRO A 77 4.33 7.22 -3.47
C PRO A 77 4.34 7.49 -4.98
N ASP A 78 3.80 6.56 -5.75
CA ASP A 78 3.63 6.74 -7.20
C ASP A 78 2.52 7.76 -7.50
N LYS A 79 1.51 7.86 -6.61
CA LYS A 79 0.49 8.92 -6.61
C LYS A 79 0.14 9.32 -5.18
N SER A 80 -0.13 10.61 -4.99
CA SER A 80 -0.63 11.17 -3.74
C SER A 80 -1.73 12.17 -4.02
N GLU A 81 -2.95 11.90 -3.58
CA GLU A 81 -4.11 12.75 -3.87
C GLU A 81 -5.04 12.85 -2.66
N ALA A 82 -5.78 13.97 -2.55
CA ALA A 82 -6.84 14.10 -1.58
C ALA A 82 -7.92 13.03 -1.83
N LEU A 83 -8.51 12.50 -0.75
CA LEU A 83 -9.45 11.38 -0.84
C LEU A 83 -10.60 11.63 -1.84
N ASP A 84 -11.11 12.86 -1.91
CA ASP A 84 -12.20 13.25 -2.82
C ASP A 84 -11.90 12.95 -4.30
N SER A 85 -10.63 12.97 -4.70
CA SER A 85 -10.20 12.69 -6.08
C SER A 85 -10.02 11.20 -6.38
N MET A 86 -9.84 10.35 -5.35
CA MET A 86 -9.56 8.92 -5.51
C MET A 86 -10.74 7.99 -5.20
N VAL A 87 -11.90 8.50 -4.77
CA VAL A 87 -13.09 7.70 -4.41
C VAL A 87 -13.51 6.73 -5.53
N THR A 88 -13.27 7.08 -6.79
CA THR A 88 -13.59 6.22 -7.96
C THR A 88 -12.79 4.92 -8.01
N PHE A 89 -11.61 4.87 -7.40
CA PHE A 89 -10.66 3.76 -7.51
C PHE A 89 -10.45 2.99 -6.20
N MET A 90 -11.16 3.35 -5.12
CA MET A 90 -11.03 2.65 -3.84
C MET A 90 -12.18 1.66 -3.64
N PRO A 91 -11.92 0.45 -3.09
CA PRO A 91 -12.97 -0.47 -2.70
C PRO A 91 -13.56 0.04 -1.38
N GLY A 92 -14.53 0.95 -1.50
CA GLY A 92 -15.32 1.45 -0.38
C GLY A 92 -16.69 0.77 -0.30
N PRO A 93 -17.34 0.75 0.87
CA PRO A 93 -18.73 0.29 0.98
C PRO A 93 -19.59 1.07 0.00
N LYS A 94 -20.41 0.35 -0.80
CA LYS A 94 -21.35 0.96 -1.74
C LYS A 94 -22.28 1.90 -0.97
N VAL A 95 -22.00 3.19 -0.99
CA VAL A 95 -22.97 4.20 -0.57
C VAL A 95 -24.18 4.07 -1.50
N PRO A 96 -25.40 3.83 -0.99
CA PRO A 96 -26.57 3.67 -1.83
C PRO A 96 -26.77 4.91 -2.68
N LYS A 97 -26.88 4.71 -3.99
CA LYS A 97 -27.19 5.75 -4.99
C LYS A 97 -28.57 6.32 -4.68
N GLY A 98 -28.67 7.31 -3.80
CA GLY A 98 -29.95 7.90 -3.39
C GLY A 98 -29.95 8.74 -2.11
N THR A 99 -28.89 8.76 -1.31
CA THR A 99 -28.78 9.70 -0.18
C THR A 99 -27.80 10.80 -0.52
N THR A 100 -28.34 11.94 -0.94
CA THR A 100 -27.65 13.23 -0.97
C THR A 100 -27.43 13.70 0.46
N THR A 101 -26.64 12.96 1.21
CA THR A 101 -25.88 13.52 2.32
C THR A 101 -24.45 13.37 1.86
N ALA A 102 -23.86 14.47 1.39
CA ALA A 102 -22.42 14.58 1.38
C ALA A 102 -21.99 14.32 2.82
N SER A 103 -21.69 13.06 3.17
CA SER A 103 -20.77 12.79 4.25
C SER A 103 -19.58 13.66 3.90
N GLN A 104 -19.30 14.63 4.77
CA GLN A 104 -18.08 15.43 4.72
C GLN A 104 -16.93 14.42 4.67
N ALA A 105 -16.53 14.04 3.46
CA ALA A 105 -15.29 13.35 3.21
C ALA A 105 -14.24 14.36 3.67
N SER A 106 -13.55 13.97 4.73
CA SER A 106 -12.63 14.80 5.48
C SER A 106 -11.60 15.40 4.52
N THR A 107 -11.63 16.73 4.34
CA THR A 107 -10.60 17.54 3.66
C THR A 107 -9.19 17.29 4.20
N ASN A 108 -9.10 16.61 5.34
CA ASN A 108 -7.90 16.28 6.06
C ASN A 108 -7.44 14.84 5.80
N THR A 109 -7.71 14.31 4.60
CA THR A 109 -7.36 12.92 4.27
C THR A 109 -6.59 12.85 2.97
N LEU A 110 -5.40 12.27 3.03
CA LEU A 110 -4.49 12.05 1.91
C LEU A 110 -4.44 10.56 1.59
N VAL A 111 -4.53 10.20 0.32
CA VAL A 111 -4.33 8.83 -0.15
C VAL A 111 -2.95 8.72 -0.80
N LEU A 112 -2.16 7.76 -0.35
CA LEU A 112 -0.86 7.42 -0.92
C LEU A 112 -0.98 6.10 -1.68
N VAL A 113 -0.54 6.06 -2.93
CA VAL A 113 -0.60 4.87 -3.80
C VAL A 113 0.80 4.40 -4.16
N TYR A 114 1.02 3.09 -4.03
CA TYR A 114 2.26 2.39 -4.35
C TYR A 114 1.98 1.27 -5.34
N ASN A 115 2.42 1.46 -6.58
CA ASN A 115 2.17 0.57 -7.69
C ASN A 115 3.05 -0.69 -7.62
N TRP A 116 2.42 -1.85 -7.72
CA TRP A 116 3.13 -3.10 -7.94
C TRP A 116 3.39 -3.30 -9.45
N ARG A 117 2.33 -3.34 -10.28
CA ARG A 117 2.39 -3.52 -11.74
C ARG A 117 1.72 -2.35 -12.45
N SER A 118 2.41 -1.22 -12.51
CA SER A 118 1.84 0.05 -13.01
C SER A 118 0.49 0.36 -12.33
N ASN A 119 -0.47 0.95 -13.05
CA ASN A 119 -1.77 1.36 -12.51
C ASN A 119 -2.80 0.22 -12.31
N HIS A 120 -2.43 -1.06 -12.50
CA HIS A 120 -3.36 -2.19 -12.40
C HIS A 120 -3.50 -2.72 -10.97
N ASP A 121 -2.37 -3.00 -10.32
CA ASP A 121 -2.32 -3.52 -8.95
C ASP A 121 -1.49 -2.58 -8.07
N PHE A 122 -2.09 -2.09 -6.99
CA PHE A 122 -1.43 -1.15 -6.10
C PHE A 122 -1.86 -1.30 -4.65
N LEU A 123 -0.92 -0.99 -3.77
CA LEU A 123 -1.14 -0.81 -2.35
C LEU A 123 -1.49 0.64 -2.09
N TRP A 124 -2.54 0.90 -1.32
CA TRP A 124 -2.93 2.24 -0.94
C TRP A 124 -2.94 2.42 0.58
N PHE A 125 -2.65 3.64 1.03
CA PHE A 125 -2.76 4.08 2.42
C PHE A 125 -3.63 5.32 2.49
N LYS A 126 -4.58 5.32 3.42
CA LYS A 126 -5.36 6.50 3.80
C LYS A 126 -4.70 7.11 5.03
N ILE A 127 -4.31 8.38 4.92
CA ILE A 127 -3.58 9.14 5.93
C ILE A 127 -4.46 10.28 6.43
N ASP A 128 -4.53 10.46 7.73
CA ASP A 128 -5.04 11.68 8.36
C ASP A 128 -3.96 12.76 8.26
N THR A 129 -4.26 13.88 7.61
CA THR A 129 -3.30 14.98 7.41
C THR A 129 -3.19 15.92 8.61
N VAL A 130 -4.03 15.78 9.63
CA VAL A 130 -3.94 16.53 10.89
C VAL A 130 -2.99 15.83 11.85
N THR A 131 -3.12 14.51 11.99
CA THR A 131 -2.25 13.72 12.88
C THR A 131 -1.06 13.11 12.17
N GLU A 132 -1.01 13.17 10.84
CA GLU A 132 0.02 12.56 9.99
C GLU A 132 0.17 11.05 10.22
N THR A 133 -0.96 10.38 10.49
CA THR A 133 -0.99 8.93 10.78
C THR A 133 -1.90 8.18 9.82
N VAL A 134 -1.59 6.91 9.62
CA VAL A 134 -2.41 5.96 8.87
C VAL A 134 -3.76 5.79 9.56
N LEU A 135 -4.82 5.93 8.79
CA LEU A 135 -6.18 5.57 9.16
C LEU A 135 -6.49 4.14 8.72
N GLU A 136 -6.11 3.79 7.49
CA GLU A 136 -6.42 2.52 6.85
C GLU A 136 -5.45 2.25 5.70
N SER A 137 -5.30 0.99 5.30
CA SER A 137 -4.59 0.60 4.08
C SER A 137 -5.27 -0.59 3.42
N GLY A 138 -5.03 -0.79 2.13
CA GLY A 138 -5.55 -1.94 1.43
C GLY A 138 -4.88 -2.16 0.08
N TRP A 139 -5.21 -3.30 -0.52
CA TRP A 139 -4.82 -3.61 -1.89
C TRP A 139 -5.96 -3.31 -2.84
N TRP A 140 -5.63 -2.66 -3.95
CA TRP A 140 -6.44 -2.72 -5.15
C TRP A 140 -5.82 -3.75 -6.09
N MET A 141 -6.58 -4.80 -6.39
CA MET A 141 -6.22 -5.80 -7.38
C MET A 141 -7.25 -5.72 -8.51
N ALA A 142 -6.85 -5.16 -9.65
CA ALA A 142 -7.65 -5.25 -10.86
C ALA A 142 -7.53 -6.69 -11.36
N MET A 143 -8.43 -7.58 -10.90
CA MET A 143 -8.46 -8.98 -11.34
C MET A 143 -8.55 -9.04 -12.87
N GLU A 144 -7.44 -9.35 -13.54
CA GLU A 144 -7.35 -9.73 -14.95
C GLU A 144 -6.63 -11.08 -15.08
#